data_AF-A0AA95LMG3-F1
#
_entry.id   AF-A0AA95LMG3-F1
#
_cell.length_a   1.000
_cell.length_b   1.000
_cell.length_c   1.000
_cell.angle_alpha   90.00
_cell.angle_beta   90.00
_cell.angle_gamma   90.00
#
_symmetry.space_group_name_H-M   'P 1'
#
loop_
_entity.id
_entity.type
_entity.pdbx_description
1 polymer ?
#
loop_
_entity_poly.entity_id
_entity_poly.type
_entity_poly.pdbx_seq_one_letter_code
_entity_poly.pdbx_strand_id
1 'polypeptide(L)'
;MSIHKFRYLKRLVQLILVVALLNSNLTMASAGTDWDSALDDINGLHGNYTSLQAALKSDSSKIQTLRKQNNETLKSIHSVIASTDKALLSRLSSEATSAQKKHAPLLEQYSTLSKQSTAAKKAKDFKTATLLDLRRNKLKAAVTIARTEVKEKADALATARKQTANKLKPTKDALAPITVLKKQITAENKNITVAQKVRSEADKLYKSAVKQGDAITAATKMRASYEQMIRIHSMQQNIYSWEQKIALALRAAESKLP
;
A
#
# COMPACT_ATOMS: atom_id res chain seq x y z
N MET A 1 1.20 -37.21 88.29
CA MET A 1 0.32 -36.47 87.35
C MET A 1 0.95 -36.35 85.95
N SER A 2 1.19 -37.47 85.24
CA SER A 2 1.82 -37.42 83.89
C SER A 2 1.31 -38.45 82.87
N ILE A 3 0.40 -39.37 83.23
CA ILE A 3 0.02 -40.49 82.35
C ILE A 3 -1.13 -40.12 81.39
N HIS A 4 -1.94 -39.10 81.69
CA HIS A 4 -3.01 -38.65 80.78
C HIS A 4 -2.55 -37.70 79.67
N LYS A 5 -1.44 -36.97 79.83
CA LYS A 5 -0.93 -36.05 78.79
C LYS A 5 -0.43 -36.78 77.53
N PHE A 6 0.14 -37.97 77.70
CA PHE A 6 0.69 -38.75 76.58
C PHE A 6 -0.39 -39.32 75.65
N ARG A 7 -1.58 -39.62 76.18
CA ARG A 7 -2.71 -40.18 75.39
C ARG A 7 -3.41 -39.12 74.53
N TYR A 8 -3.48 -37.89 75.00
CA TYR A 8 -3.99 -36.76 74.23
C TYR A 8 -3.01 -36.32 73.12
N LEU A 9 -1.71 -36.31 73.41
CA LEU A 9 -0.69 -35.98 72.41
C LEU A 9 -0.67 -36.98 71.25
N LYS A 10 -0.81 -38.28 71.53
CA LYS A 10 -0.87 -39.33 70.50
C LYS A 10 -2.11 -39.22 69.61
N ARG A 11 -3.27 -38.85 70.18
CA ARG A 11 -4.51 -38.59 69.43
C ARG A 11 -4.43 -37.32 68.59
N LEU A 12 -3.77 -36.27 69.09
CA LEU A 12 -3.56 -35.03 68.35
C LEU A 12 -2.64 -35.24 67.14
N VAL A 13 -1.56 -36.00 67.30
CA VAL A 13 -0.64 -36.37 66.19
C VAL A 13 -1.35 -37.23 65.14
N GLN A 14 -2.17 -38.19 65.55
CA GLN A 14 -2.98 -38.99 64.61
C GLN A 14 -4.00 -38.13 63.84
N LEU A 15 -4.63 -37.15 64.50
CA LEU A 15 -5.57 -36.24 63.85
C LEU A 15 -4.86 -35.34 62.83
N ILE A 16 -3.67 -34.83 63.16
CA ILE A 16 -2.84 -34.03 62.24
C ILE A 16 -2.39 -34.87 61.03
N LEU A 17 -2.04 -36.14 61.24
CA LEU A 17 -1.65 -37.05 60.16
C LEU A 17 -2.83 -37.37 59.22
N VAL A 18 -4.02 -37.58 59.77
CA VAL A 18 -5.25 -37.79 58.98
C VAL A 18 -5.63 -36.53 58.21
N VAL A 19 -5.52 -35.34 58.83
CA VAL A 19 -5.77 -34.06 58.16
C VAL A 19 -4.71 -33.78 57.07
N ALA A 20 -3.45 -34.12 57.30
CA ALA A 20 -2.38 -33.99 56.30
C ALA A 20 -2.61 -34.93 55.10
N LEU A 21 -2.99 -36.18 55.35
CA LEU A 21 -3.31 -37.18 54.31
C LEU A 21 -4.57 -36.82 53.51
N LEU A 22 -5.57 -36.21 54.14
CA LEU A 22 -6.78 -35.74 53.45
C LEU A 22 -6.50 -34.52 52.55
N ASN A 23 -5.65 -33.58 53.01
CA ASN A 23 -5.28 -32.41 52.21
C ASN A 23 -4.39 -32.78 51.00
N SER A 24 -3.49 -33.77 51.12
CA SER A 24 -2.68 -34.24 49.99
C SER A 24 -3.49 -34.98 48.92
N ASN A 25 -4.60 -35.63 49.29
CA ASN A 25 -5.46 -36.33 48.33
C ASN A 25 -6.42 -35.37 47.58
N LEU A 26 -6.83 -34.27 48.23
CA LEU A 26 -7.67 -33.25 47.58
C LEU A 26 -6.93 -32.49 46.47
N THR A 27 -5.63 -32.20 46.65
CA THR A 27 -4.82 -31.53 45.62
C THR A 27 -4.51 -32.44 44.43
N MET A 28 -4.35 -33.75 44.64
CA MET A 28 -4.19 -34.70 43.52
C MET A 28 -5.50 -34.97 42.77
N ALA A 29 -6.64 -34.97 43.46
CA ALA A 29 -7.94 -35.12 42.81
C ALA A 29 -8.32 -33.91 41.93
N SER A 30 -8.02 -32.68 42.36
CA SER A 30 -8.24 -31.48 41.51
C SER A 30 -7.26 -31.43 40.33
N ALA A 31 -6.00 -31.84 40.54
CA ALA A 31 -5.01 -31.92 39.45
C ALA A 31 -5.42 -32.94 38.37
N GLY A 32 -6.07 -34.04 38.74
CA GLY A 32 -6.61 -35.03 37.80
C GLY A 32 -7.75 -34.47 36.95
N THR A 33 -8.70 -33.76 37.57
CA THR A 33 -9.82 -33.13 36.84
C THR A 33 -9.37 -31.98 35.92
N ASP A 34 -8.37 -31.20 36.33
CA ASP A 34 -7.83 -30.10 35.53
C ASP A 34 -7.03 -30.62 34.33
N TRP A 35 -6.36 -31.77 34.48
CA TRP A 35 -5.59 -32.41 33.42
C TRP A 35 -6.48 -33.03 32.34
N ASP A 36 -7.53 -33.76 32.76
CA ASP A 36 -8.53 -34.31 31.82
C ASP A 36 -9.25 -33.20 31.05
N SER A 37 -9.65 -32.12 31.74
CA SER A 37 -10.25 -30.94 31.08
C SER A 37 -9.29 -30.28 30.09
N ALA A 38 -7.99 -30.21 30.38
CA ALA A 38 -6.99 -29.64 29.48
C ALA A 38 -6.81 -30.49 28.21
N LEU A 39 -6.93 -31.81 28.31
CA LEU A 39 -6.87 -32.71 27.15
C LEU A 39 -8.11 -32.60 26.27
N ASP A 40 -9.30 -32.54 26.86
CA ASP A 40 -10.54 -32.30 26.12
C ASP A 40 -10.51 -30.96 25.39
N ASP A 41 -9.98 -29.92 26.03
CA ASP A 41 -9.72 -28.62 25.41
C ASP A 41 -8.78 -28.72 24.19
N ILE A 42 -7.66 -29.43 24.32
CA ILE A 42 -6.71 -29.64 23.22
C ILE A 42 -7.39 -30.39 22.06
N ASN A 43 -8.13 -31.46 22.35
CA ASN A 43 -8.83 -32.26 21.35
C ASN A 43 -9.89 -31.43 20.61
N GLY A 44 -10.69 -30.66 21.35
CA GLY A 44 -11.70 -29.75 20.77
C GLY A 44 -11.08 -28.63 19.94
N LEU A 45 -9.96 -28.06 20.39
CA LEU A 45 -9.25 -27.00 19.65
C LEU A 45 -8.55 -27.54 18.40
N HIS A 46 -8.07 -28.78 18.39
CA HIS A 46 -7.28 -29.33 17.29
C HIS A 46 -8.03 -29.31 15.95
N GLY A 47 -9.29 -29.76 15.93
CA GLY A 47 -10.12 -29.77 14.71
C GLY A 47 -10.34 -28.36 14.15
N ASN A 48 -10.66 -27.40 15.02
CA ASN A 48 -10.84 -26.00 14.66
C ASN A 48 -9.53 -25.36 14.17
N TYR A 49 -8.42 -25.68 14.82
CA TYR A 49 -7.09 -25.20 14.48
C TYR A 49 -6.67 -25.66 13.08
N THR A 50 -6.77 -26.95 12.77
CA THR A 50 -6.39 -27.49 11.46
C THR A 50 -7.28 -26.91 10.35
N SER A 51 -8.59 -26.79 10.61
CA SER A 51 -9.54 -26.19 9.65
C SER A 51 -9.19 -24.73 9.35
N LEU A 52 -8.92 -23.94 10.40
CA LEU A 52 -8.53 -22.54 10.26
C LEU A 52 -7.17 -22.39 9.58
N GLN A 53 -6.22 -23.30 9.82
CA GLN A 53 -4.93 -23.32 9.14
C GLN A 53 -5.09 -23.54 7.63
N ALA A 54 -5.97 -24.47 7.23
CA ALA A 54 -6.28 -24.71 5.83
C ALA A 54 -6.96 -23.49 5.19
N ALA A 55 -7.90 -22.85 5.88
CA ALA A 55 -8.56 -21.62 5.44
C ALA A 55 -7.56 -20.48 5.21
N LEU A 56 -6.67 -20.21 6.19
CA LEU A 56 -5.61 -19.20 6.08
C LEU A 56 -4.68 -19.42 4.88
N LYS A 57 -4.35 -20.68 4.57
CA LYS A 57 -3.53 -21.03 3.40
C LYS A 57 -4.28 -20.78 2.10
N SER A 58 -5.55 -21.19 2.04
CA SER A 58 -6.43 -20.98 0.88
C SER A 58 -6.60 -19.48 0.60
N ASP A 59 -6.92 -18.69 1.62
CA ASP A 59 -7.18 -17.27 1.48
C ASP A 59 -5.92 -16.48 1.13
N SER A 60 -4.77 -16.84 1.70
CA SER A 60 -3.48 -16.29 1.28
C SER A 60 -3.23 -16.50 -0.22
N SER A 61 -3.51 -17.71 -0.73
CA SER A 61 -3.37 -18.03 -2.17
C SER A 61 -4.34 -17.23 -3.05
N LYS A 62 -5.61 -17.10 -2.63
CA LYS A 62 -6.61 -16.28 -3.33
C LYS A 62 -6.19 -14.81 -3.39
N ILE A 63 -5.76 -14.25 -2.26
CA ILE A 63 -5.26 -12.86 -2.16
C ILE A 63 -4.06 -12.65 -3.09
N GLN A 64 -3.11 -13.59 -3.10
CA GLN A 64 -1.93 -13.49 -3.96
C GLN A 64 -2.31 -13.52 -5.44
N THR A 65 -3.24 -14.40 -5.83
CA THR A 65 -3.73 -14.51 -7.20
C THR A 65 -4.40 -13.21 -7.64
N LEU A 66 -5.33 -12.70 -6.83
CA LEU A 66 -6.04 -11.46 -7.12
C LEU A 66 -5.08 -10.27 -7.19
N ARG A 67 -4.11 -10.19 -6.28
CA ARG A 67 -3.07 -9.15 -6.31
C ARG A 67 -2.23 -9.20 -7.58
N LYS A 68 -1.85 -10.39 -8.04
CA LYS A 68 -1.09 -10.57 -9.28
C LYS A 68 -1.89 -10.03 -10.47
N GLN A 69 -3.15 -10.46 -10.60
CA GLN A 69 -4.07 -9.98 -11.64
C GLN A 69 -4.24 -8.46 -11.59
N ASN A 70 -4.50 -7.90 -10.41
CA ASN A 70 -4.65 -6.46 -10.20
C ASN A 70 -3.41 -5.68 -10.64
N ASN A 71 -2.20 -6.18 -10.35
CA ASN A 71 -0.96 -5.52 -10.75
C ASN A 71 -0.70 -5.62 -12.26
N GLU A 72 -1.04 -6.73 -12.88
CA GLU A 72 -0.95 -6.91 -14.34
C GLU A 72 -1.90 -5.97 -15.07
N THR A 73 -3.17 -5.91 -14.64
CA THR A 73 -4.16 -4.98 -15.16
C THR A 73 -3.72 -3.52 -14.97
N LEU A 74 -3.27 -3.14 -13.77
CA LEU A 74 -2.79 -1.78 -13.52
C LEU A 74 -1.62 -1.41 -14.45
N LYS A 75 -0.69 -2.33 -14.69
CA LYS A 75 0.42 -2.13 -15.63
C LYS A 75 -0.08 -1.93 -17.06
N SER A 76 -1.05 -2.73 -17.50
CA SER A 76 -1.68 -2.58 -18.82
C SER A 76 -2.32 -1.20 -18.98
N ILE A 77 -3.15 -0.78 -18.02
CA ILE A 77 -3.79 0.54 -18.01
C ILE A 77 -2.75 1.67 -18.08
N HIS A 78 -1.69 1.60 -17.27
CA HIS A 78 -0.61 2.59 -17.32
C HIS A 78 0.08 2.63 -18.68
N SER A 79 0.24 1.49 -19.36
CA SER A 79 0.80 1.45 -20.71
C SER A 79 -0.11 2.15 -21.72
N VAL A 80 -1.42 1.94 -21.64
CA VAL A 80 -2.38 2.63 -22.51
C VAL A 80 -2.35 4.14 -22.26
N ILE A 81 -2.39 4.57 -20.99
CA ILE A 81 -2.28 5.98 -20.60
C ILE A 81 -1.00 6.62 -21.16
N ALA A 82 0.15 5.93 -21.08
CA ALA A 82 1.43 6.45 -21.55
C ALA A 82 1.55 6.52 -23.08
N SER A 83 0.80 5.68 -23.79
CA SER A 83 0.79 5.63 -25.27
C SER A 83 -0.25 6.56 -25.89
N THR A 84 -1.28 6.94 -25.14
CA THR A 84 -2.39 7.79 -25.61
C THR A 84 -1.87 9.11 -26.17
N ASP A 85 -2.20 9.40 -27.42
CA ASP A 85 -1.79 10.59 -28.17
C ASP A 85 -0.26 10.85 -28.21
N LYS A 86 0.59 9.89 -27.83
CA LYS A 86 2.05 10.07 -27.72
C LYS A 86 2.68 10.51 -29.04
N ALA A 87 2.32 9.87 -30.14
CA ALA A 87 2.83 10.21 -31.47
C ALA A 87 2.41 11.62 -31.91
N LEU A 88 1.14 11.98 -31.67
CA LEU A 88 0.61 13.31 -31.99
C LEU A 88 1.32 14.40 -31.18
N LEU A 89 1.43 14.21 -29.87
CA LEU A 89 2.10 15.17 -28.99
C LEU A 89 3.59 15.31 -29.32
N SER A 90 4.26 14.19 -29.67
CA SER A 90 5.65 14.20 -30.10
C SER A 90 5.83 14.99 -31.40
N ARG A 91 4.98 14.74 -32.41
CA ARG A 91 4.99 15.47 -33.68
C ARG A 91 4.77 16.97 -33.46
N LEU A 92 3.70 17.36 -32.75
CA LEU A 92 3.39 18.77 -32.48
C LEU A 92 4.49 19.46 -31.67
N SER A 93 5.12 18.75 -30.74
CA SER A 93 6.27 19.28 -29.98
C SER A 93 7.48 19.52 -30.88
N SER A 94 7.76 18.60 -31.80
CA SER A 94 8.82 18.74 -32.79
C SER A 94 8.55 19.93 -33.73
N GLU A 95 7.32 20.05 -34.25
CA GLU A 95 6.90 21.15 -35.11
C GLU A 95 7.02 22.51 -34.42
N ALA A 96 6.54 22.63 -33.18
CA ALA A 96 6.65 23.87 -32.41
C ALA A 96 8.13 24.25 -32.16
N THR A 97 8.96 23.27 -31.81
CA THR A 97 10.40 23.48 -31.60
C THR A 97 11.11 23.88 -32.89
N SER A 98 10.76 23.24 -34.01
CA SER A 98 11.33 23.52 -35.33
C SER A 98 10.95 24.92 -35.80
N ALA A 99 9.67 25.31 -35.69
CA ALA A 99 9.20 26.65 -36.03
C ALA A 99 9.92 27.72 -35.17
N GLN A 100 10.06 27.48 -33.87
CA GLN A 100 10.79 28.38 -32.98
C GLN A 100 12.26 28.54 -33.39
N LYS A 101 12.95 27.44 -33.69
CA LYS A 101 14.37 27.47 -34.12
C LYS A 101 14.54 28.15 -35.48
N LYS A 102 13.66 27.85 -36.44
CA LYS A 102 13.67 28.44 -37.79
C LYS A 102 13.53 29.97 -37.73
N HIS A 103 12.67 30.47 -36.86
CA HIS A 103 12.36 31.91 -36.78
C HIS A 103 13.22 32.67 -35.76
N ALA A 104 13.94 31.99 -34.88
CA ALA A 104 14.76 32.62 -33.83
C ALA A 104 15.72 33.69 -34.36
N PRO A 105 16.51 33.47 -35.43
CA PRO A 105 17.46 34.48 -35.92
C PRO A 105 16.77 35.76 -36.40
N LEU A 106 15.63 35.63 -37.10
CA LEU A 106 14.86 36.77 -37.59
C LEU A 106 14.25 37.58 -36.44
N LEU A 107 13.70 36.90 -35.44
CA LEU A 107 13.12 37.53 -34.26
C LEU A 107 14.19 38.22 -33.40
N GLU A 108 15.36 37.61 -33.27
CA GLU A 108 16.51 38.18 -32.59
C GLU A 108 17.05 39.41 -33.31
N GLN A 109 17.23 39.34 -34.64
CA GLN A 109 17.66 40.49 -35.45
C GLN A 109 16.70 41.67 -35.29
N TYR A 110 15.39 41.43 -35.34
CA TYR A 110 14.37 42.47 -35.12
C TYR A 110 14.45 43.08 -33.71
N SER A 111 14.64 42.23 -32.69
CA SER A 111 14.79 42.66 -31.30
C SER A 111 16.04 43.52 -31.11
N THR A 112 17.18 43.10 -31.67
CA THR A 112 18.45 43.81 -31.62
C THR A 112 18.35 45.17 -32.30
N LEU A 113 17.77 45.25 -33.51
CA LEU A 113 17.52 46.53 -34.19
C LEU A 113 16.64 47.46 -33.36
N SER A 114 15.61 46.92 -32.69
CA SER A 114 14.76 47.70 -31.79
C SER A 114 15.52 48.26 -30.58
N LYS A 115 16.39 47.46 -29.97
CA LYS A 115 17.24 47.89 -28.84
C LYS A 115 18.25 48.96 -29.29
N GLN A 116 18.92 48.75 -30.42
CA GLN A 116 19.88 49.71 -30.99
C GLN A 116 19.20 51.04 -31.36
N SER A 117 18.02 51.00 -31.98
CA SER A 117 17.25 52.22 -32.29
C SER A 117 16.89 52.99 -31.02
N THR A 118 16.44 52.28 -29.98
CA THR A 118 16.11 52.89 -28.67
C THR A 118 17.35 53.52 -28.01
N ALA A 119 18.51 52.86 -28.10
CA ALA A 119 19.77 53.40 -27.59
C ALA A 119 20.22 54.66 -28.36
N ALA A 120 20.15 54.67 -29.68
CA ALA A 120 20.48 55.83 -30.51
C ALA A 120 19.57 57.04 -30.21
N LYS A 121 18.26 56.81 -30.00
CA LYS A 121 17.31 57.85 -29.57
C LYS A 121 17.70 58.44 -28.22
N LYS A 122 18.11 57.61 -27.26
CA LYS A 122 18.61 58.08 -25.94
C LYS A 122 19.90 58.90 -26.06
N ALA A 123 20.78 58.54 -27.00
CA ALA A 123 22.00 59.26 -27.31
C ALA A 123 21.79 60.53 -28.16
N LYS A 124 20.53 60.90 -28.48
CA LYS A 124 20.16 62.01 -29.37
C LYS A 124 20.69 61.89 -30.81
N ASP A 125 21.13 60.70 -31.22
CA ASP A 125 21.50 60.41 -32.61
C ASP A 125 20.26 59.96 -33.40
N PHE A 126 19.47 60.95 -33.81
CA PHE A 126 18.23 60.72 -34.55
C PHE A 126 18.45 60.16 -35.95
N LYS A 127 19.61 60.42 -36.56
CA LYS A 127 19.94 59.93 -37.90
C LYS A 127 20.14 58.41 -37.86
N THR A 128 20.96 57.94 -36.93
CA THR A 128 21.20 56.50 -36.73
C THR A 128 19.93 55.79 -36.27
N ALA A 129 19.15 56.41 -35.37
CA ALA A 129 17.85 55.86 -34.96
C ALA A 129 16.88 55.66 -36.14
N THR A 130 16.78 56.64 -37.03
CA THR A 130 15.89 56.58 -38.21
C THR A 130 16.31 55.47 -39.17
N LEU A 131 17.61 55.31 -39.41
CA LEU A 131 18.14 54.24 -40.28
C LEU A 131 17.89 52.84 -39.69
N LEU A 132 18.05 52.67 -38.37
CA LEU A 132 17.74 51.42 -37.67
C LEU A 132 16.23 51.11 -37.69
N ASP A 133 15.38 52.13 -37.54
CA ASP A 133 13.92 52.00 -37.64
C ASP A 133 13.48 51.59 -39.06
N LEU A 134 14.09 52.15 -40.12
CA LEU A 134 13.85 51.75 -41.51
C LEU A 134 14.19 50.25 -41.74
N ARG A 135 15.36 49.81 -41.27
CA ARG A 135 15.78 48.40 -41.34
C ARG A 135 14.82 47.49 -40.59
N ARG A 136 14.41 47.88 -39.37
CA ARG A 136 13.42 47.15 -38.58
C ARG A 136 12.07 47.07 -39.30
N ASN A 137 11.60 48.18 -39.87
CA ASN A 137 10.31 48.26 -40.54
C ASN A 137 10.26 47.34 -41.77
N LYS A 138 11.38 47.18 -42.50
CA LYS A 138 11.50 46.19 -43.60
C LYS A 138 11.28 44.74 -43.13
N LEU A 139 11.71 44.40 -41.91
CA LEU A 139 11.55 43.07 -41.33
C LEU A 139 10.19 42.85 -40.66
N LYS A 140 9.42 43.91 -40.40
CA LYS A 140 8.20 43.85 -39.58
C LYS A 140 7.14 42.87 -40.10
N ALA A 141 6.92 42.83 -41.41
CA ALA A 141 5.96 41.91 -42.02
C ALA A 141 6.40 40.44 -41.82
N ALA A 142 7.65 40.12 -42.15
CA ALA A 142 8.22 38.78 -41.96
C ALA A 142 8.22 38.34 -40.48
N VAL A 143 8.54 39.26 -39.57
CA VAL A 143 8.49 39.03 -38.12
C VAL A 143 7.07 38.77 -37.62
N THR A 144 6.08 39.46 -38.18
CA THR A 144 4.67 39.24 -37.83
C THR A 144 4.23 37.84 -38.26
N ILE A 145 4.52 37.45 -39.50
CA ILE A 145 4.25 36.09 -40.01
C ILE A 145 4.94 35.04 -39.13
N ALA A 146 6.23 35.23 -38.84
CA ALA A 146 7.01 34.31 -38.01
C ALA A 146 6.45 34.15 -36.59
N ARG A 147 6.03 35.25 -35.95
CA ARG A 147 5.39 35.21 -34.63
C ARG A 147 4.06 34.48 -34.66
N THR A 148 3.25 34.72 -35.69
CA THR A 148 1.97 34.03 -35.89
C THR A 148 2.20 32.53 -36.06
N GLU A 149 3.13 32.10 -36.92
CA GLU A 149 3.42 30.67 -37.14
C GLU A 149 3.90 29.98 -35.85
N VAL A 150 4.83 30.60 -35.11
CA VAL A 150 5.29 30.06 -33.81
C VAL A 150 4.14 29.95 -32.82
N LYS A 151 3.28 30.97 -32.75
CA LYS A 151 2.12 30.99 -31.86
C LYS A 151 1.13 29.88 -32.22
N GLU A 152 0.78 29.75 -33.50
CA GLU A 152 -0.15 28.72 -33.99
C GLU A 152 0.32 27.31 -33.63
N LYS A 153 1.61 27.01 -33.83
CA LYS A 153 2.18 25.70 -33.49
C LYS A 153 2.22 25.45 -31.98
N ALA A 154 2.53 26.48 -31.19
CA ALA A 154 2.49 26.39 -29.72
C ALA A 154 1.06 26.18 -29.19
N ASP A 155 0.09 26.93 -29.73
CA ASP A 155 -1.33 26.84 -29.35
C ASP A 155 -1.93 25.48 -29.76
N ALA A 156 -1.53 24.93 -30.93
CA ALA A 156 -1.92 23.59 -31.35
C ALA A 156 -1.39 22.50 -30.39
N LEU A 157 -0.12 22.60 -29.98
CA LEU A 157 0.46 21.69 -28.98
C LEU A 157 -0.24 21.80 -27.63
N ALA A 158 -0.52 23.01 -27.16
CA ALA A 158 -1.22 23.25 -25.89
C ALA A 158 -2.65 22.69 -25.92
N THR A 159 -3.36 22.89 -27.03
CA THR A 159 -4.70 22.35 -27.25
C THR A 159 -4.70 20.83 -27.25
N ALA A 160 -3.78 20.21 -27.98
CA ALA A 160 -3.64 18.75 -28.00
C ALA A 160 -3.34 18.19 -26.60
N ARG A 161 -2.43 18.82 -25.84
CA ARG A 161 -2.14 18.43 -24.44
C ARG A 161 -3.38 18.50 -23.56
N LYS A 162 -4.18 19.57 -23.67
CA LYS A 162 -5.42 19.74 -22.92
C LYS A 162 -6.45 18.67 -23.29
N GLN A 163 -6.61 18.36 -24.58
CA GLN A 163 -7.50 17.32 -25.05
C GLN A 163 -7.08 15.95 -24.53
N THR A 164 -5.80 15.59 -24.64
CA THR A 164 -5.28 14.33 -24.10
C THR A 164 -5.46 14.25 -22.58
N ALA A 165 -5.21 15.34 -21.84
CA ALA A 165 -5.45 15.38 -20.40
C ALA A 165 -6.92 15.16 -20.05
N ASN A 166 -7.85 15.76 -20.80
CA ASN A 166 -9.28 15.59 -20.61
C ASN A 166 -9.72 14.15 -20.93
N LYS A 167 -9.20 13.53 -22.00
CA LYS A 167 -9.45 12.12 -22.33
C LYS A 167 -9.00 11.18 -21.20
N LEU A 168 -7.83 11.44 -20.63
CA LEU A 168 -7.23 10.58 -19.59
C LEU A 168 -7.76 10.85 -18.18
N LYS A 169 -8.42 11.99 -17.95
CA LYS A 169 -8.90 12.39 -16.62
C LYS A 169 -9.86 11.35 -16.00
N PRO A 170 -10.90 10.87 -16.70
CA PRO A 170 -11.82 9.86 -16.14
C PRO A 170 -11.12 8.56 -15.71
N THR A 171 -10.13 8.10 -16.48
CA THR A 171 -9.31 6.93 -16.14
C THR A 171 -8.50 7.19 -14.87
N LYS A 172 -7.81 8.33 -14.79
CA LYS A 172 -6.97 8.69 -13.63
C LYS A 172 -7.79 8.87 -12.36
N ASP A 173 -8.96 9.48 -12.46
CA ASP A 173 -9.89 9.65 -11.34
C ASP A 173 -10.39 8.28 -10.82
N ALA A 174 -10.66 7.32 -11.73
CA ALA A 174 -11.03 5.97 -11.35
C ALA A 174 -9.90 5.19 -10.65
N LEU A 175 -8.63 5.47 -10.98
CA LEU A 175 -7.46 4.85 -10.34
C LEU A 175 -7.10 5.49 -8.98
N ALA A 176 -7.58 6.70 -8.67
CA ALA A 176 -7.18 7.44 -7.48
C ALA A 176 -7.33 6.67 -6.15
N PRO A 177 -8.42 5.90 -5.91
CA PRO A 177 -8.61 5.16 -4.65
C PRO A 177 -7.55 4.07 -4.40
N ILE A 178 -6.94 3.52 -5.45
CA ILE A 178 -5.99 2.40 -5.37
C ILE A 178 -4.80 2.74 -4.47
N THR A 179 -4.32 3.99 -4.52
CA THR A 179 -3.17 4.43 -3.71
C THR A 179 -3.46 4.31 -2.21
N VAL A 180 -4.66 4.68 -1.78
CA VAL A 180 -5.08 4.60 -0.37
C VAL A 180 -5.24 3.14 0.05
N LEU A 181 -5.89 2.33 -0.79
CA LEU A 181 -6.09 0.90 -0.53
C LEU A 181 -4.75 0.15 -0.43
N LYS A 182 -3.77 0.45 -1.29
CA LYS A 182 -2.43 -0.15 -1.20
C LYS A 182 -1.71 0.21 0.10
N LYS A 183 -1.89 1.43 0.62
CA LYS A 183 -1.35 1.81 1.93
C LYS A 183 -2.01 1.02 3.07
N GLN A 184 -3.33 0.85 3.03
CA GLN A 184 -4.07 0.03 4.01
C GLN A 184 -3.60 -1.43 4.00
N ILE A 185 -3.50 -2.04 2.81
CA ILE A 185 -2.95 -3.39 2.64
C ILE A 185 -1.53 -3.51 3.20
N THR A 186 -0.68 -2.50 2.96
CA THR A 186 0.69 -2.51 3.47
C THR A 186 0.75 -2.44 4.99
N ALA A 187 -0.09 -1.60 5.61
CA ALA A 187 -0.19 -1.51 7.06
C ALA A 187 -0.71 -2.83 7.67
N GLU A 188 -1.73 -3.43 7.07
CA GLU A 188 -2.33 -4.67 7.55
C GLU A 188 -1.38 -5.87 7.41
N ASN A 189 -0.59 -5.94 6.34
CA ASN A 189 0.46 -6.96 6.20
C ASN A 189 1.52 -6.88 7.30
N LYS A 190 1.84 -5.67 7.79
CA LYS A 190 2.73 -5.50 8.95
C LYS A 190 2.08 -6.07 10.21
N ASN A 191 0.79 -5.81 10.43
CA ASN A 191 0.03 -6.36 11.55
C ASN A 191 -0.04 -7.90 11.49
N ILE A 192 -0.26 -8.48 10.30
CA ILE A 192 -0.19 -9.93 10.07
C ILE A 192 1.18 -10.47 10.44
N THR A 193 2.27 -9.80 10.02
CA THR A 193 3.63 -10.24 10.34
C THR A 193 3.88 -10.26 11.84
N VAL A 194 3.38 -9.27 12.58
CA VAL A 194 3.48 -9.23 14.06
C VAL A 194 2.67 -10.36 14.68
N ALA A 195 1.40 -10.52 14.31
CA ALA A 195 0.55 -11.60 14.83
C ALA A 195 1.11 -12.98 14.52
N GLN A 196 1.70 -13.15 13.33
CA GLN A 196 2.34 -14.38 12.89
C GLN A 196 3.56 -14.74 13.75
N LYS A 197 4.35 -13.75 14.19
CA LYS A 197 5.47 -14.00 15.12
C LYS A 197 4.96 -14.49 16.48
N VAL A 198 3.93 -13.82 17.02
CA VAL A 198 3.32 -14.21 18.30
C VAL A 198 2.73 -15.62 18.21
N ARG A 199 2.01 -15.93 17.12
CA ARG A 199 1.48 -17.27 16.85
C ARG A 199 2.59 -18.33 16.81
N SER A 200 3.66 -18.08 16.07
CA SER A 200 4.77 -19.02 15.93
C SER A 200 5.46 -19.29 17.27
N GLU A 201 5.61 -18.28 18.12
CA GLU A 201 6.16 -18.46 19.47
C GLU A 201 5.21 -19.27 20.36
N ALA A 202 3.90 -18.98 20.34
CA ALA A 202 2.90 -19.75 21.07
C ALA A 202 2.87 -21.23 20.63
N ASP A 203 2.95 -21.50 19.33
CA ASP A 203 3.03 -22.86 18.77
C ASP A 203 4.30 -23.60 19.20
N LYS A 204 5.44 -22.90 19.28
CA LYS A 204 6.70 -23.45 19.80
C LYS A 204 6.58 -23.83 21.28
N LEU A 205 6.00 -22.94 22.10
CA LEU A 205 5.78 -23.19 23.53
C LEU A 205 4.78 -24.32 23.76
N TYR A 206 3.72 -24.41 22.96
CA TYR A 206 2.79 -25.54 22.94
C TYR A 206 3.53 -26.86 22.71
N LYS A 207 4.33 -26.94 21.63
CA LYS A 207 5.12 -28.15 21.32
C LYS A 207 6.10 -28.51 22.43
N SER A 208 6.65 -27.52 23.13
CA SER A 208 7.53 -27.77 24.29
C SER A 208 6.76 -28.36 25.47
N ALA A 209 5.59 -27.79 25.80
CA ALA A 209 4.74 -28.27 26.90
C ALA A 209 4.23 -29.69 26.66
N VAL A 210 3.82 -30.01 25.43
CA VAL A 210 3.44 -31.38 25.02
C VAL A 210 4.58 -32.37 25.26
N LYS A 211 5.83 -32.00 24.92
CA LYS A 211 7.00 -32.87 25.17
C LYS A 211 7.30 -33.06 26.66
N GLN A 212 6.93 -32.09 27.49
CA GLN A 212 7.13 -32.12 28.94
C GLN A 212 5.97 -32.84 29.67
N GLY A 213 4.89 -33.21 28.96
CA GLY A 213 3.70 -33.80 29.56
C GLY A 213 2.82 -32.79 30.32
N ASP A 214 3.06 -31.49 30.16
CA ASP A 214 2.30 -30.43 30.81
C ASP A 214 1.06 -30.06 29.96
N ALA A 215 -0.04 -30.78 30.19
CA ALA A 215 -1.29 -30.60 29.45
C ALA A 215 -1.91 -29.21 29.65
N ILE A 216 -1.80 -28.63 30.85
CA ILE A 216 -2.37 -27.31 31.19
C ILE A 216 -1.65 -26.21 30.41
N THR A 217 -0.32 -26.22 30.42
CA THR A 217 0.48 -25.27 29.64
C THR A 217 0.27 -25.50 28.14
N ALA A 218 0.19 -26.76 27.69
CA ALA A 218 -0.09 -27.08 26.29
C ALA A 218 -1.43 -26.49 25.82
N ALA A 219 -2.52 -26.73 26.56
CA ALA A 219 -3.85 -26.19 26.24
C ALA A 219 -3.82 -24.65 26.18
N THR A 220 -3.17 -24.01 27.15
CA THR A 220 -3.04 -22.55 27.23
C THR A 220 -2.30 -21.97 26.01
N LYS A 221 -1.16 -22.57 25.63
CA LYS A 221 -0.36 -22.09 24.48
C LYS A 221 -1.02 -22.39 23.14
N MET A 222 -1.73 -23.52 23.02
CA MET A 222 -2.53 -23.84 21.84
C MET A 222 -3.66 -22.83 21.63
N ARG A 223 -4.38 -22.48 22.70
CA ARG A 223 -5.42 -21.43 22.67
C ARG A 223 -4.85 -20.09 22.23
N ALA A 224 -3.72 -19.67 22.81
CA ALA A 224 -3.05 -18.42 22.41
C ALA A 224 -2.64 -18.42 20.92
N SER A 225 -2.15 -19.54 20.39
CA SER A 225 -1.84 -19.69 18.96
C SER A 225 -3.11 -19.58 18.10
N TYR A 226 -4.18 -20.26 18.49
CA TYR A 226 -5.46 -20.26 17.80
C TYR A 226 -6.10 -18.85 17.74
N GLU A 227 -6.06 -18.10 18.84
CA GLU A 227 -6.54 -16.70 18.88
C GLU A 227 -5.79 -15.81 17.88
N GLN A 228 -4.46 -15.97 17.75
CA GLN A 228 -3.70 -15.25 16.74
C GLN A 228 -4.08 -15.68 15.31
N MET A 229 -4.43 -16.94 15.08
CA MET A 229 -4.93 -17.39 13.78
C MET A 229 -6.26 -16.75 13.41
N ILE A 230 -7.19 -16.64 14.37
CA ILE A 230 -8.47 -15.94 14.16
C ILE A 230 -8.21 -14.49 13.76
N ARG A 231 -7.29 -13.82 14.48
CA ARG A 231 -6.90 -12.45 14.18
C ARG A 231 -6.29 -12.31 12.78
N ILE A 232 -5.37 -13.20 12.40
CA ILE A 232 -4.76 -13.22 11.07
C ILE A 232 -5.83 -13.44 9.99
N HIS A 233 -6.77 -14.35 10.22
CA HIS A 233 -7.86 -14.62 9.28
C HIS A 233 -8.71 -13.37 9.05
N SER A 234 -9.11 -12.68 10.10
CA SER A 234 -9.84 -11.40 10.00
C SER A 234 -9.07 -10.35 9.18
N MET A 235 -7.77 -10.20 9.45
CA MET A 235 -6.90 -9.29 8.67
C MET A 235 -6.78 -9.70 7.20
N GLN A 236 -6.73 -11.00 6.90
CA GLN A 236 -6.74 -11.49 5.52
C GLN A 236 -8.06 -11.19 4.80
N GLN A 237 -9.21 -11.31 5.48
CA GLN A 237 -10.51 -10.93 4.92
C GLN A 237 -10.57 -9.42 4.58
N ASN A 238 -10.01 -8.56 5.45
CA ASN A 238 -9.87 -7.13 5.15
C ASN A 238 -9.03 -6.90 3.89
N ILE A 239 -7.87 -7.54 3.79
CA ILE A 239 -7.00 -7.45 2.62
C ILE A 239 -7.73 -7.93 1.36
N TYR A 240 -8.43 -9.06 1.43
CA TYR A 240 -9.19 -9.58 0.31
C TYR A 240 -10.27 -8.60 -0.16
N SER A 241 -11.03 -8.00 0.77
CA SER A 241 -12.01 -6.96 0.44
C SER A 241 -11.37 -5.74 -0.25
N TRP A 242 -10.21 -5.28 0.22
CA TRP A 242 -9.50 -4.17 -0.43
C TRP A 242 -8.97 -4.55 -1.81
N GLU A 243 -8.47 -5.77 -2.01
CA GLU A 243 -8.05 -6.26 -3.32
C GLU A 243 -9.24 -6.36 -4.29
N GLN A 244 -10.44 -6.73 -3.83
CA GLN A 244 -11.66 -6.68 -4.63
C GLN A 244 -12.04 -5.25 -5.02
N LYS A 245 -11.94 -4.29 -4.08
CA LYS A 245 -12.17 -2.86 -4.38
C LYS A 245 -11.16 -2.33 -5.39
N ILE A 246 -9.90 -2.76 -5.32
CA ILE A 246 -8.89 -2.45 -6.34
C ILE A 246 -9.33 -3.02 -7.70
N ALA A 247 -9.77 -4.28 -7.76
CA ALA A 247 -10.23 -4.89 -9.01
C ALA A 247 -11.41 -4.12 -9.63
N LEU A 248 -12.36 -3.65 -8.82
CA LEU A 248 -13.48 -2.81 -9.27
C LEU A 248 -13.01 -1.46 -9.82
N ALA A 249 -12.08 -0.79 -9.12
CA ALA A 249 -11.50 0.47 -9.58
C ALA A 249 -10.74 0.30 -10.90
N LEU A 250 -10.02 -0.82 -11.06
CA LEU A 250 -9.33 -1.17 -12.30
C LEU A 250 -10.30 -1.38 -13.46
N ARG A 251 -11.38 -2.16 -13.28
CA ARG A 251 -12.41 -2.35 -14.31
C ARG A 251 -13.08 -1.04 -14.70
N ALA A 252 -13.35 -0.17 -13.71
CA ALA A 252 -13.92 1.15 -13.96
C ALA A 252 -12.94 2.09 -14.69
N ALA A 253 -11.63 1.88 -14.54
CA ALA A 253 -10.62 2.59 -15.30
C ALA A 253 -10.48 2.03 -16.73
N GLU A 254 -10.50 0.70 -16.90
CA GLU A 254 -10.49 0.03 -18.20
C GLU A 254 -11.66 0.47 -19.09
N SER A 255 -12.87 0.54 -18.54
CA SER A 255 -14.06 1.00 -19.29
C SER A 255 -14.02 2.47 -19.69
N LYS A 256 -13.09 3.25 -19.12
CA LYS A 256 -12.88 4.67 -19.40
C LYS A 256 -11.60 4.92 -20.19
N LEU A 257 -10.93 3.88 -20.68
CA LEU A 257 -9.81 4.05 -21.59
C LEU A 257 -10.30 4.63 -22.92
N PRO A 258 -9.53 5.54 -23.54
CA PRO A 258 -9.86 6.13 -24.84
C PRO A 258 -9.64 5.18 -26.00
#